data_AF-A0A7L4QQH3-F1
#
_entry.id   AF-A0A7L4QQH3-F1
#
_cell.length_a   1.000
_cell.length_b   1.000
_cell.length_c   1.000
_cell.angle_alpha   90.00
_cell.angle_beta   90.00
_cell.angle_gamma   90.00
#
_symmetry.space_group_name_H-M   'P 1'
#
loop_
_entity.id
_entity.type
_entity.pdbx_description
1 polymer ?
#
loop_
_entity_poly.entity_id
_entity_poly.type
_entity_poly.pdbx_seq_one_letter_code
_entity_poly.pdbx_strand_id
1 'polypeptide(L)'
;MNTQKILYQVLMTLVFGGLAYITRALDLVTPLGDVFVLDLRDFFVAIGAAIGGPIPGFVIGVLAGLPAKIPAIDIAAFSIAGLTVGWFSTYFYKKRINVAYSAVFMLVGYGIALIMIHYYNLWQFSTGLIARALICTPVNIFILHNLLLVYPRVLAIARYNGEPGNKKE
;
A
#
# COMPACT_ATOMS: atom_id res chain seq x y z
N MET A 1 -15.04 -10.29 19.69
CA MET A 1 -14.08 -9.59 18.80
C MET A 1 -12.79 -9.40 19.59
N ASN A 2 -11.63 -9.83 19.08
CA ASN A 2 -10.38 -9.80 19.87
C ASN A 2 -9.83 -8.37 19.92
N THR A 3 -9.93 -7.71 21.08
CA THR A 3 -9.54 -6.30 21.31
C THR A 3 -8.10 -6.01 20.88
N GLN A 4 -7.19 -6.97 21.05
CA GLN A 4 -5.79 -6.82 20.64
C GLN A 4 -5.65 -6.67 19.13
N LYS A 5 -6.42 -7.42 18.33
CA LYS A 5 -6.36 -7.33 16.87
C LYS A 5 -6.81 -5.98 16.36
N ILE A 6 -7.89 -5.45 16.93
CA ILE A 6 -8.41 -4.13 16.59
C ILE A 6 -7.35 -3.08 16.91
N LEU A 7 -6.74 -3.16 18.09
CA LEU A 7 -5.69 -2.24 18.49
C LEU A 7 -4.51 -2.25 17.51
N TYR A 8 -4.04 -3.44 17.09
CA TYR A 8 -2.98 -3.54 16.08
C TYR A 8 -3.40 -2.96 14.74
N GLN A 9 -4.62 -3.25 14.26
CA GLN A 9 -5.10 -2.69 13.01
C GLN A 9 -5.22 -1.16 13.04
N VAL A 10 -5.68 -0.61 14.17
CA VAL A 10 -5.74 0.85 14.39
C VAL A 10 -4.34 1.45 14.44
N LEU A 11 -3.40 0.85 15.18
CA LEU A 11 -2.01 1.30 15.25
C LEU A 11 -1.33 1.28 13.88
N MET A 12 -1.48 0.19 13.12
CA MET A 12 -0.93 0.08 11.77
C MET A 12 -1.54 1.13 10.83
N THR A 13 -2.84 1.38 10.95
CA THR A 13 -3.52 2.43 10.18
C THR A 13 -2.98 3.81 10.53
N LEU A 14 -2.81 4.12 11.81
CA LEU A 14 -2.29 5.41 12.27
C LEU A 14 -0.85 5.64 11.85
N VAL A 15 0.03 4.65 12.04
CA VAL A 15 1.46 4.78 11.71
C VAL A 15 1.66 4.91 10.21
N PHE A 16 1.14 3.98 9.42
CA PHE A 16 1.37 3.98 7.97
C PHE A 16 0.52 5.03 7.25
N GLY A 17 -0.70 5.29 7.71
CA GLY A 17 -1.53 6.38 7.21
C GLY A 17 -0.95 7.76 7.55
N GLY A 18 -0.46 7.94 8.77
CA GLY A 18 0.22 9.17 9.20
C GLY A 18 1.51 9.42 8.42
N LEU A 19 2.35 8.39 8.24
CA LEU A 19 3.57 8.50 7.42
C LEU A 19 3.25 8.83 5.95
N ALA A 20 2.25 8.16 5.36
CA ALA A 20 1.82 8.47 4.00
C ALA A 20 1.27 9.90 3.88
N TYR A 21 0.48 10.35 4.86
CA TYR A 21 -0.02 11.70 4.90
C TYR A 21 1.11 12.73 5.00
N ILE A 22 1.99 12.57 6.00
CA ILE A 22 3.06 13.53 6.31
C ILE A 22 4.05 13.62 5.16
N THR A 23 4.45 12.48 4.57
CA THR A 23 5.41 12.51 3.45
C THR A 23 4.89 13.31 2.27
N ARG A 24 3.58 13.29 2.01
CA ARG A 24 3.03 14.13 0.96
C ARG A 24 2.75 15.56 1.40
N ALA A 25 2.28 15.76 2.63
CA ALA A 25 2.01 17.10 3.18
C ALA A 25 3.29 17.96 3.26
N LEU A 26 4.45 17.33 3.51
CA LEU A 26 5.76 17.97 3.53
C LEU A 26 6.46 17.96 2.17
N ASP A 27 5.78 17.50 1.11
CA ASP A 27 6.34 17.34 -0.24
C ASP A 27 7.68 16.57 -0.26
N LEU A 28 7.80 15.55 0.62
CA LEU A 28 8.94 14.61 0.69
C LEU A 28 8.87 13.61 -0.47
N VAL A 29 8.91 14.17 -1.65
CA VAL A 29 8.67 13.54 -2.91
C VAL A 29 9.98 13.67 -3.67
N THR A 30 10.66 12.54 -3.90
CA THR A 30 12.02 12.55 -4.45
C THR A 30 11.95 12.62 -5.97
N PRO A 31 12.37 13.73 -6.61
CA PRO A 31 12.46 13.77 -8.05
C PRO A 31 13.61 12.84 -8.50
N LEU A 32 13.30 11.89 -9.38
CA LEU A 32 14.28 11.00 -10.02
C LEU A 32 14.67 11.50 -11.43
N GLY A 33 14.12 12.63 -11.88
CA GLY A 33 14.36 13.29 -13.17
C GLY A 33 13.26 14.30 -13.50
N ASP A 34 13.32 14.96 -14.68
CA ASP A 34 12.42 16.06 -15.09
C ASP A 34 10.91 15.77 -14.95
N VAL A 35 10.51 14.51 -15.13
CA VAL A 35 9.09 14.07 -15.03
C VAL A 35 8.91 12.93 -14.04
N PHE A 36 10.00 12.46 -13.43
CA PHE A 36 10.00 11.25 -12.60
C PHE A 36 9.99 11.63 -11.14
N VAL A 37 9.01 11.09 -10.43
CA VAL A 37 8.76 11.42 -9.04
C VAL A 37 8.54 10.14 -8.26
N LEU A 38 9.47 9.83 -7.36
CA LEU A 38 9.33 8.75 -6.40
C LEU A 38 8.57 9.27 -5.18
N ASP A 39 7.42 8.64 -4.95
CA ASP A 39 6.47 9.07 -3.94
C ASP A 39 6.35 7.99 -2.88
N LEU A 40 6.85 8.33 -1.69
CA LEU A 40 7.01 7.40 -0.58
C LEU A 40 5.68 6.81 -0.08
N ARG A 41 4.56 7.47 -0.42
CA ARG A 41 3.21 7.00 -0.08
C ARG A 41 2.95 5.57 -0.56
N ASP A 42 3.46 5.19 -1.73
CA ASP A 42 3.25 3.84 -2.27
C ASP A 42 3.76 2.77 -1.30
N PHE A 43 4.93 3.00 -0.70
CA PHE A 43 5.54 2.04 0.21
C PHE A 43 4.73 1.92 1.50
N PHE A 44 4.31 3.05 2.07
CA PHE A 44 3.53 3.02 3.31
C PHE A 44 2.14 2.40 3.10
N VAL A 45 1.49 2.70 1.98
CA VAL A 45 0.20 2.08 1.60
C VAL A 45 0.39 0.58 1.42
N ALA A 46 1.39 0.14 0.65
CA ALA A 46 1.63 -1.27 0.39
C ALA A 46 1.94 -2.06 1.67
N ILE A 47 2.87 -1.57 2.51
CA ILE A 47 3.27 -2.23 3.75
C ILE A 47 2.11 -2.27 4.75
N GLY A 48 1.50 -1.11 5.00
CA GLY A 48 0.42 -0.99 5.97
C GLY A 48 -0.82 -1.78 5.55
N ALA A 49 -1.16 -1.79 4.25
CA ALA A 49 -2.20 -2.65 3.70
C ALA A 49 -1.86 -4.12 3.84
N ALA A 50 -0.63 -4.54 3.51
CA ALA A 50 -0.20 -5.94 3.52
C ALA A 50 -0.08 -6.53 4.93
N ILE A 51 0.14 -5.72 5.96
CA ILE A 51 0.18 -6.16 7.37
C ILE A 51 -1.18 -5.96 8.05
N GLY A 52 -1.86 -4.83 7.83
CA GLY A 52 -3.07 -4.45 8.57
C GLY A 52 -4.34 -5.15 8.08
N GLY A 53 -4.56 -5.18 6.77
CA GLY A 53 -5.70 -5.86 6.15
C GLY A 53 -6.36 -5.03 5.07
N PRO A 54 -7.47 -5.51 4.49
CA PRO A 54 -8.24 -4.75 3.50
C PRO A 54 -8.75 -3.42 4.06
N ILE A 55 -9.33 -3.43 5.27
CA ILE A 55 -9.91 -2.23 5.90
C ILE A 55 -8.81 -1.23 6.29
N PRO A 56 -7.75 -1.61 7.04
CA PRO A 56 -6.61 -0.73 7.26
C PRO A 56 -6.00 -0.20 5.96
N GLY A 57 -5.82 -1.06 4.95
CA GLY A 57 -5.27 -0.66 3.66
C GLY A 57 -6.10 0.41 2.96
N PHE A 58 -7.43 0.26 2.95
CA PHE A 58 -8.33 1.28 2.41
C PHE A 58 -8.18 2.62 3.15
N VAL A 59 -8.20 2.61 4.49
CA VAL A 59 -8.10 3.84 5.29
C VAL A 59 -6.74 4.52 5.11
N ILE A 60 -5.65 3.74 5.09
CA ILE A 60 -4.30 4.25 4.80
C ILE A 60 -4.27 4.89 3.41
N GLY A 61 -4.93 4.29 2.43
CA GLY A 61 -5.03 4.85 1.08
C GLY A 61 -5.79 6.18 1.02
N VAL A 62 -6.89 6.31 1.77
CA VAL A 62 -7.61 7.59 1.91
C VAL A 62 -6.68 8.65 2.50
N LEU A 63 -6.00 8.33 3.60
CA LEU A 63 -5.07 9.24 4.28
C LEU A 63 -3.90 9.66 3.38
N ALA A 64 -3.37 8.73 2.58
CA ALA A 64 -2.31 9.01 1.61
C ALA A 64 -2.76 9.98 0.50
N GLY A 65 -4.03 9.93 0.11
CA GLY A 65 -4.58 10.77 -0.96
C GLY A 65 -5.01 12.16 -0.54
N LEU A 66 -5.38 12.37 0.74
CA LEU A 66 -5.84 13.66 1.27
C LEU A 66 -4.90 14.85 0.99
N PRO A 67 -3.57 14.76 1.23
CA PRO A 67 -2.64 15.87 1.03
C PRO A 67 -2.21 16.04 -0.44
N ALA A 68 -2.82 15.35 -1.39
CA ALA A 68 -2.44 15.44 -2.79
C ALA A 68 -2.87 16.76 -3.45
N LYS A 69 -2.17 17.14 -4.54
CA LYS A 69 -2.56 18.27 -5.38
C LYS A 69 -3.96 18.09 -5.99
N ILE A 70 -4.32 16.85 -6.33
CA ILE A 70 -5.64 16.49 -6.84
C ILE A 70 -6.18 15.34 -5.98
N PRO A 71 -6.78 15.63 -4.81
CA PRO A 71 -7.21 14.61 -3.85
C PRO A 71 -8.16 13.58 -4.44
N ALA A 72 -9.06 13.97 -5.35
CA ALA A 72 -10.02 13.05 -5.96
C ALA A 72 -9.35 11.86 -6.69
N ILE A 73 -8.24 12.11 -7.39
CA ILE A 73 -7.49 11.07 -8.12
C ILE A 73 -6.73 10.17 -7.14
N ASP A 74 -5.95 10.79 -6.25
CA ASP A 74 -5.07 10.05 -5.35
C ASP A 74 -5.87 9.27 -4.31
N ILE A 75 -6.94 9.83 -3.74
CA ILE A 75 -7.81 9.10 -2.80
C ILE A 75 -8.39 7.87 -3.47
N ALA A 76 -8.97 7.99 -4.66
CA ALA A 76 -9.55 6.84 -5.37
C ALA A 76 -8.49 5.77 -5.67
N ALA A 77 -7.34 6.19 -6.20
CA ALA A 77 -6.25 5.29 -6.58
C ALA A 77 -5.64 4.57 -5.37
N PHE A 78 -5.23 5.29 -4.33
CA PHE A 78 -4.58 4.71 -3.16
C PHE A 78 -5.54 3.91 -2.29
N SER A 79 -6.80 4.33 -2.16
CA SER A 79 -7.78 3.58 -1.36
C SER A 79 -8.06 2.22 -1.98
N ILE A 80 -8.19 2.16 -3.31
CA ILE A 80 -8.44 0.90 -4.00
C ILE A 80 -7.17 0.05 -4.03
N ALA A 81 -5.99 0.62 -4.26
CA ALA A 81 -4.71 -0.10 -4.14
C ALA A 81 -4.51 -0.70 -2.73
N GLY A 82 -4.74 0.10 -1.68
CA GLY A 82 -4.62 -0.38 -0.31
C GLY A 82 -5.63 -1.49 0.01
N LEU A 83 -6.86 -1.38 -0.48
CA LEU A 83 -7.86 -2.42 -0.33
C LEU A 83 -7.45 -3.72 -1.04
N THR A 84 -7.01 -3.64 -2.29
CA THR A 84 -6.61 -4.82 -3.07
C THR A 84 -5.38 -5.50 -2.48
N VAL A 85 -4.33 -4.75 -2.12
CA VAL A 85 -3.14 -5.28 -1.44
C VAL A 85 -3.53 -5.93 -0.11
N GLY A 86 -4.39 -5.29 0.67
CA GLY A 86 -4.88 -5.85 1.94
C GLY A 86 -5.70 -7.13 1.77
N TRP A 87 -6.50 -7.21 0.71
CA TRP A 87 -7.25 -8.41 0.35
C TRP A 87 -6.34 -9.55 -0.10
N PHE A 88 -5.47 -9.30 -1.07
CA PHE A 88 -4.59 -10.33 -1.61
C PHE A 88 -3.52 -10.78 -0.63
N SER A 89 -3.02 -9.90 0.25
CA SER A 89 -2.13 -10.32 1.35
C SER A 89 -2.82 -11.30 2.30
N THR A 90 -4.11 -11.07 2.61
CA THR A 90 -4.92 -11.97 3.43
C THR A 90 -5.16 -13.31 2.71
N TYR A 91 -5.47 -13.25 1.42
CA TYR A 91 -5.68 -14.44 0.59
C TYR A 91 -4.39 -15.28 0.47
N PHE A 92 -3.26 -14.65 0.16
CA PHE A 92 -1.95 -15.30 0.04
C PHE A 92 -1.50 -15.92 1.34
N TYR A 93 -1.69 -15.23 2.47
CA TYR A 93 -1.37 -15.82 3.77
C TYR A 93 -2.18 -17.10 4.05
N LYS A 94 -3.49 -17.08 3.78
CA LYS A 94 -4.35 -18.27 3.95
C LYS A 94 -3.97 -19.41 2.99
N LYS A 95 -3.54 -19.08 1.78
CA LYS A 95 -3.12 -20.04 0.74
C LYS A 95 -1.64 -20.44 0.85
N ARG A 96 -0.90 -19.94 1.84
CA ARG A 96 0.55 -20.15 2.02
C ARG A 96 1.39 -19.73 0.81
N ILE A 97 0.93 -18.73 0.08
CA ILE A 97 1.67 -18.07 -1.00
C ILE A 97 2.48 -16.93 -0.37
N ASN A 98 3.64 -16.61 -0.95
CA ASN A 98 4.46 -15.49 -0.50
C ASN A 98 3.65 -14.18 -0.55
N VAL A 99 3.39 -13.61 0.62
CA VAL A 99 2.56 -12.40 0.79
C VAL A 99 3.18 -11.19 0.13
N ALA A 100 4.50 -11.17 -0.11
CA ALA A 100 5.17 -10.06 -0.80
C ALA A 100 4.61 -9.80 -2.20
N TYR A 101 4.11 -10.84 -2.90
CA TYR A 101 3.46 -10.68 -4.19
C TYR A 101 2.16 -9.88 -4.14
N SER A 102 1.57 -9.68 -2.96
CA SER A 102 0.38 -8.83 -2.82
C SER A 102 0.63 -7.38 -3.25
N ALA A 103 1.89 -6.91 -3.20
CA ALA A 103 2.28 -5.59 -3.68
C ALA A 103 2.05 -5.38 -5.18
N VAL A 104 1.99 -6.45 -5.99
CA VAL A 104 1.65 -6.35 -7.43
C VAL A 104 0.27 -5.70 -7.61
N PHE A 105 -0.65 -5.89 -6.67
CA PHE A 105 -2.00 -5.33 -6.76
C PHE A 105 -2.08 -3.83 -6.52
N MET A 106 -0.96 -3.17 -6.19
CA MET A 106 -0.84 -1.71 -6.30
C MET A 106 -1.11 -1.22 -7.75
N LEU A 107 -0.82 -2.06 -8.76
CA LEU A 107 -1.13 -1.78 -10.18
C LEU A 107 -2.61 -1.47 -10.42
N VAL A 108 -3.52 -1.99 -9.59
CA VAL A 108 -4.94 -1.66 -9.69
C VAL A 108 -5.18 -0.18 -9.41
N GLY A 109 -4.54 0.38 -8.38
CA GLY A 109 -4.63 1.82 -8.09
C GLY A 109 -4.03 2.69 -9.18
N TYR A 110 -2.91 2.25 -9.77
CA TYR A 110 -2.34 2.95 -10.94
C TYR A 110 -3.29 2.92 -12.14
N GLY A 111 -3.99 1.81 -12.39
CA GLY A 111 -5.04 1.75 -13.41
C GLY A 111 -6.17 2.76 -13.17
N ILE A 112 -6.61 2.88 -11.92
CA ILE A 112 -7.65 3.84 -11.53
C ILE A 112 -7.16 5.28 -11.67
N ALA A 113 -5.93 5.57 -11.24
CA ALA A 113 -5.32 6.88 -11.44
C ALA A 113 -5.27 7.24 -12.93
N LEU A 114 -4.94 6.29 -13.80
CA LEU A 114 -4.88 6.51 -15.26
C LEU A 114 -6.27 6.81 -15.84
N ILE A 115 -7.31 6.07 -15.42
CA ILE A 115 -8.70 6.33 -15.83
C ILE A 115 -9.15 7.73 -15.37
N MET A 116 -8.81 8.11 -14.13
CA MET A 116 -9.17 9.42 -13.58
C MET A 116 -8.41 10.55 -14.29
N ILE A 117 -7.11 10.38 -14.56
CA ILE A 117 -6.31 11.33 -15.35
C ILE A 117 -6.93 11.54 -16.74
N HIS A 118 -7.37 10.46 -17.39
CA HIS A 118 -8.08 10.52 -18.66
C HIS A 118 -9.38 11.32 -18.53
N TYR A 119 -10.19 11.02 -17.52
CA TYR A 119 -11.46 11.72 -17.26
C TYR A 119 -11.28 13.23 -17.03
N TYR A 120 -10.20 13.65 -16.36
CA TYR A 120 -9.89 15.07 -16.12
C TYR A 120 -9.07 15.74 -17.24
N ASN A 121 -8.81 15.06 -18.36
CA ASN A 121 -7.98 15.56 -19.47
C ASN A 121 -6.53 15.93 -19.08
N LEU A 122 -5.94 15.26 -18.10
CA LEU A 122 -4.62 15.57 -17.55
C LEU A 122 -3.48 14.71 -18.14
N TRP A 123 -3.52 14.49 -19.45
CA TRP A 123 -2.64 13.53 -20.17
C TRP A 123 -1.14 13.71 -19.93
N GLN A 124 -0.69 14.92 -19.60
CA GLN A 124 0.70 15.19 -19.26
C GLN A 124 1.25 14.34 -18.10
N PHE A 125 0.39 13.79 -17.22
CA PHE A 125 0.82 12.99 -16.07
C PHE A 125 0.86 11.48 -16.33
N SER A 126 0.36 11.01 -17.47
CA SER A 126 0.25 9.57 -17.76
C SER A 126 1.61 8.86 -17.83
N THR A 127 2.62 9.51 -18.40
CA THR A 127 3.98 8.96 -18.53
C THR A 127 4.65 8.81 -17.16
N GLY A 128 4.57 9.84 -16.31
CA GLY A 128 5.07 9.79 -14.93
C GLY A 128 4.37 8.72 -14.10
N LEU A 129 3.06 8.53 -14.29
CA LEU A 129 2.30 7.49 -13.62
C LEU A 129 2.75 6.08 -14.01
N ILE A 130 2.93 5.82 -15.32
CA ILE A 130 3.40 4.51 -15.81
C ILE A 130 4.80 4.21 -15.30
N ALA A 131 5.71 5.19 -15.38
CA ALA A 131 7.06 5.04 -14.86
C ALA A 131 7.08 4.73 -13.37
N ARG A 132 6.28 5.46 -12.60
CA ARG A 132 6.10 5.24 -11.16
C ARG A 132 5.60 3.82 -10.89
N ALA A 133 4.61 3.33 -11.64
CA ALA A 133 4.09 1.98 -11.50
C ALA A 133 5.17 0.91 -11.76
N LEU A 134 6.00 1.11 -12.79
CA LEU A 134 7.08 0.19 -13.16
C LEU A 134 8.21 0.13 -12.12
N ILE A 135 8.50 1.23 -11.43
CA ILE A 135 9.56 1.31 -10.42
C ILE A 135 9.04 0.91 -9.04
N CYS A 136 7.92 1.51 -8.61
CA CYS A 136 7.44 1.34 -7.24
C CYS A 136 6.88 -0.06 -7.00
N THR A 137 6.31 -0.73 -8.00
CA THR A 137 5.78 -2.09 -7.85
C THR A 137 6.87 -3.12 -7.49
N PRO A 138 7.96 -3.28 -8.26
CA PRO A 138 9.03 -4.22 -7.88
C PRO A 138 9.72 -3.82 -6.57
N VAL A 139 9.91 -2.52 -6.32
CA VAL A 139 10.48 -2.04 -5.05
C VAL A 139 9.57 -2.39 -3.87
N ASN A 140 8.26 -2.23 -4.00
CA ASN A 140 7.28 -2.63 -2.98
C ASN A 140 7.36 -4.13 -2.69
N ILE A 141 7.44 -4.97 -3.73
CA ILE A 141 7.60 -6.43 -3.58
C ILE A 141 8.90 -6.74 -2.83
N PHE A 142 10.01 -6.10 -3.23
CA PHE A 142 11.31 -6.30 -2.58
C PHE A 142 11.27 -5.90 -1.11
N ILE A 143 10.72 -4.73 -0.78
CA ILE A 143 10.61 -4.25 0.61
C ILE A 143 9.74 -5.21 1.42
N LEU A 144 8.56 -5.60 0.91
CA LEU A 144 7.68 -6.53 1.60
C LEU A 144 8.32 -7.90 1.79
N HIS A 145 9.08 -8.38 0.81
CA HIS A 145 9.78 -9.64 0.91
C HIS A 145 10.82 -9.61 2.03
N ASN A 146 11.69 -8.60 2.05
CA ASN A 146 12.70 -8.43 3.10
C ASN A 146 12.05 -8.22 4.48
N LEU A 147 10.99 -7.41 4.56
CA LEU A 147 10.28 -7.14 5.81
C LEU A 147 9.70 -8.43 6.41
N LEU A 148 9.11 -9.29 5.58
CA LEU A 148 8.51 -10.55 6.04
C LEU A 148 9.55 -11.65 6.30
N LEU A 149 10.74 -11.56 5.72
CA LEU A 149 11.88 -12.41 6.10
C LEU A 149 12.41 -12.04 7.48
N VAL A 150 12.56 -10.74 7.77
CA VAL A 150 13.06 -10.26 9.07
C VAL A 150 12.01 -10.36 10.16
N TYR A 151 10.74 -10.04 9.85
CA TYR A 151 9.63 -10.01 10.80
C TYR A 151 8.46 -10.93 10.38
N PRO A 152 8.67 -12.26 10.30
CA PRO A 152 7.67 -13.20 9.77
C PRO A 152 6.37 -13.25 10.59
N ARG A 153 6.44 -12.88 11.87
CA ARG A 153 5.28 -12.90 12.78
C ARG A 153 4.42 -11.65 12.73
N VAL A 154 4.88 -10.55 12.10
CA VAL A 154 4.16 -9.25 12.17
C VAL A 154 2.74 -9.36 11.62
N LEU A 155 2.57 -10.08 10.51
CA LEU A 155 1.28 -10.30 9.88
C LEU A 155 0.41 -11.29 10.68
N ALA A 156 1.04 -12.33 11.24
CA ALA A 156 0.38 -13.29 12.12
C ALA A 156 -0.16 -12.60 13.38
N ILE A 157 0.56 -11.66 13.98
CA ILE A 157 0.14 -10.91 15.18
C ILE A 157 -0.96 -9.91 14.83
N ALA A 158 -0.80 -9.17 13.73
CA ALA A 158 -1.74 -8.12 13.36
C ALA A 158 -3.13 -8.66 12.96
N ARG A 159 -3.21 -9.88 12.43
CA ARG A 159 -4.45 -10.43 11.83
C ARG A 159 -4.92 -11.75 12.42
N TYR A 160 -3.99 -12.60 12.83
CA TYR A 160 -4.26 -13.95 13.32
C TYR A 160 -3.89 -13.98 14.83
N ASN A 161 -4.30 -14.97 15.62
CA ASN A 161 -4.02 -14.95 17.08
C ASN A 161 -2.55 -15.29 17.38
N GLY A 162 -1.59 -14.80 16.59
CA GLY A 162 -0.17 -15.12 16.73
C GLY A 162 0.25 -16.51 16.24
N GLU A 163 -0.67 -17.35 15.73
CA GLU A 163 -0.29 -18.63 15.13
C GLU A 163 0.33 -18.40 13.74
N PRO A 164 1.65 -18.66 13.56
CA PRO A 164 2.17 -18.87 12.22
C PRO A 164 1.45 -20.10 11.66
N GLY A 165 1.00 -20.04 10.40
CA GLY A 165 0.36 -21.18 9.76
C GLY A 165 1.16 -22.45 10.03
N ASN A 166 0.57 -23.36 10.80
CA ASN A 166 1.22 -24.47 11.48
C ASN A 166 2.35 -25.09 10.63
N LYS A 167 3.59 -24.99 11.11
CA LYS A 167 4.75 -25.67 10.52
C LYS A 167 4.42 -27.16 10.58
N LYS A 168 4.14 -27.77 9.43
CA LYS A 168 4.27 -29.22 9.31
C LYS A 168 5.69 -29.45 8.80
N GLU A 169 6.44 -30.14 9.65
CA GLU A 169 7.64 -30.91 9.33
C GLU A 169 7.48 -31.71 8.03
#